data_AF-A0AAD6FZ24-F1
#
_entry.id   AF-A0AAD6FZ24-F1
#
_cell.length_a   1.000
_cell.length_b   1.000
_cell.length_c   1.000
_cell.angle_alpha   90.00
_cell.angle_beta   90.00
_cell.angle_gamma   90.00
#
_symmetry.space_group_name_H-M   'P 1'
#
loop_
_entity.id
_entity.type
_entity.pdbx_description
1 polymer ?
#
loop_
_entity_poly.entity_id
_entity_poly.type
_entity_poly.pdbx_seq_one_letter_code
_entity_poly.pdbx_strand_id
1 'polypeptide(L)'
;MDQTLATFPHEASSQSHTLAVDFTWRKLRTLITDASESNPTPLYTVDCNILTNNLTFKTPQNDQIIGSGSAHAISISPDYQLHGVKGTLKAQKRLRTIYTHMSTAFSDTGAPVKMTWTSQSGFRTWDFICVDEKQEPVARFSANMWALKKVGKIEMLGPKAFDDAARDEIVVVGFTLYYCWILRVNNPFNLLGSAFLSKEKPDKVDRIEKIDKVEALPVEQREANIIG
;
A
#
# COMPACT_ATOMS: atom_id res chain seq x y z
N MET A 1 25.83 -11.89 3.29
CA MET A 1 24.98 -10.99 2.50
C MET A 1 24.07 -10.28 3.49
N ASP A 2 24.56 -9.15 3.99
CA ASP A 2 23.90 -8.34 5.02
C ASP A 2 22.59 -7.77 4.50
N GLN A 3 21.49 -8.15 5.14
CA GLN A 3 20.23 -7.43 5.02
C GLN A 3 20.27 -6.30 6.04
N THR A 4 20.71 -5.13 5.60
CA THR A 4 20.53 -3.88 6.34
C THR A 4 19.03 -3.66 6.48
N LEU A 5 18.47 -3.99 7.64
CA LEU A 5 17.19 -3.47 8.09
C LEU A 5 17.31 -1.95 8.04
N ALA A 6 16.69 -1.32 7.04
CA ALA A 6 16.49 0.11 7.04
C ALA A 6 15.48 0.44 8.15
N THR A 7 16.00 0.56 9.37
CA THR A 7 15.37 1.37 10.40
C THR A 7 15.35 2.78 9.86
N PHE A 8 14.16 3.27 9.47
CA PHE A 8 14.01 4.68 9.13
C PHE A 8 14.41 5.50 10.36
N PRO A 9 15.37 6.43 10.24
CA PRO A 9 15.70 7.31 11.35
C PRO A 9 14.42 8.05 11.76
N HIS A 10 14.11 8.00 13.05
CA HIS A 10 12.95 8.62 13.69
C HIS A 10 13.15 10.16 13.82
N GLU A 11 13.80 10.78 12.84
CA GLU A 11 14.14 12.20 12.85
C GLU A 11 13.96 12.78 11.44
N ALA A 12 12.71 13.02 11.07
CA ALA A 12 12.37 14.00 10.04
C ALA A 12 10.97 14.53 10.34
N SER A 13 10.93 15.75 10.93
CA SER A 13 9.79 16.52 11.47
C SER A 13 9.49 16.32 12.96
N SER A 14 9.71 17.37 13.76
CA SER A 14 9.29 17.47 15.16
C SER A 14 7.77 17.47 15.35
N GLN A 15 7.00 17.59 14.27
CA GLN A 15 5.53 17.63 14.30
C GLN A 15 4.96 16.28 13.85
N SER A 16 4.14 15.70 14.73
CA SER A 16 3.33 14.52 14.44
C SER A 16 1.96 14.66 15.09
N HIS A 17 0.94 14.14 14.42
CA HIS A 17 -0.43 14.08 14.94
C HIS A 17 -0.94 12.65 14.76
N THR A 18 -1.46 12.05 15.82
CA THR A 18 -1.89 10.65 15.80
C THR A 18 -3.38 10.55 16.00
N LEU A 19 -4.03 9.82 15.09
CA LEU A 19 -5.43 9.45 15.19
C LEU A 19 -5.55 7.98 15.58
N ALA A 20 -6.45 7.67 16.50
CA ALA A 20 -6.81 6.31 16.85
C ALA A 20 -7.93 5.82 15.93
N VAL A 21 -7.81 4.59 15.42
CA VAL A 21 -8.80 3.96 14.55
C VAL A 21 -9.47 2.82 15.30
N ASP A 22 -10.69 3.07 15.76
CA ASP A 22 -11.52 2.13 16.50
C ASP A 22 -12.56 1.51 15.57
N PHE A 23 -12.29 0.28 15.11
CA PHE A 23 -13.23 -0.45 14.29
C PHE A 23 -14.15 -1.34 15.14
N THR A 24 -15.46 -1.15 14.98
CA THR A 24 -16.48 -1.99 15.59
C THR A 24 -17.08 -2.90 14.53
N TRP A 25 -16.52 -4.11 14.38
CA TRP A 25 -16.97 -5.13 13.42
C TRP A 25 -18.47 -5.42 13.49
N ARG A 26 -19.09 -5.39 14.69
CA ARG A 26 -20.54 -5.65 14.86
C ARG A 26 -21.45 -4.63 14.19
N LYS A 27 -20.97 -3.39 14.01
CA LYS A 27 -21.75 -2.29 13.43
C LYS A 27 -21.25 -1.89 12.04
N LEU A 28 -20.21 -2.55 11.53
CA LEU A 28 -19.52 -2.19 10.29
C LEU A 28 -19.19 -0.70 10.23
N ARG A 29 -18.80 -0.16 11.38
CA ARG A 29 -18.56 1.25 11.59
C ARG A 29 -17.22 1.44 12.28
N THR A 30 -16.42 2.34 11.74
CA THR A 30 -15.16 2.81 12.33
C THR A 30 -15.38 4.18 12.94
N LEU A 31 -14.83 4.40 14.11
CA LEU A 31 -14.66 5.73 14.68
C LEU A 31 -13.18 6.08 14.62
N ILE A 32 -12.88 7.29 14.18
CA ILE A 32 -11.52 7.82 14.17
C ILE A 32 -11.51 9.01 15.11
N THR A 33 -10.64 8.98 16.11
CA THR A 33 -10.53 10.02 17.14
C THR A 33 -9.11 10.55 17.20
N ASP A 34 -8.95 11.73 17.80
CA ASP A 34 -7.63 12.18 18.22
C ASP A 34 -7.09 11.27 19.33
N ALA A 35 -5.84 10.81 19.20
CA ALA A 35 -5.21 9.95 20.20
C ALA A 35 -4.65 10.73 21.40
N SER A 36 -4.52 12.05 21.29
CA SER A 36 -4.01 12.92 22.37
C SER A 36 -5.08 13.31 23.39
N GLU A 37 -6.37 13.13 23.06
CA GLU A 37 -7.48 13.50 23.92
C GLU A 37 -7.77 12.43 24.99
N SER A 38 -7.94 12.86 26.25
CA SER A 38 -8.27 11.97 27.37
C SER A 38 -9.70 11.41 27.29
N ASN A 39 -10.64 12.18 26.72
CA ASN A 39 -12.02 11.77 26.46
C ASN A 39 -12.35 12.04 24.99
N PRO A 40 -11.86 11.17 24.09
CA PRO A 40 -11.82 11.47 22.67
C PRO A 40 -13.22 11.57 22.07
N THR A 41 -13.51 12.70 21.43
CA THR A 41 -14.67 12.78 20.54
C THR A 41 -14.29 12.28 19.14
N PRO A 42 -15.16 11.54 18.44
CA PRO A 42 -14.87 11.14 17.07
C PRO A 42 -14.64 12.37 16.20
N LEU A 43 -13.56 12.37 15.41
CA LEU A 43 -13.33 13.32 14.33
C LEU A 43 -13.98 12.83 13.03
N TYR A 44 -14.00 11.50 12.85
CA TYR A 44 -14.63 10.87 11.70
C TYR A 44 -15.42 9.63 12.10
N THR A 45 -16.50 9.40 11.36
CA THR A 45 -17.18 8.12 11.27
C THR A 45 -16.95 7.54 9.88
N VAL A 46 -16.59 6.26 9.82
CA VAL A 46 -16.52 5.51 8.56
C VAL A 46 -17.58 4.43 8.58
N ASP A 47 -18.53 4.50 7.66
CA ASP A 47 -19.54 3.46 7.44
C ASP A 47 -19.04 2.50 6.36
N CYS A 48 -18.95 1.21 6.68
CA CYS A 48 -18.46 0.17 5.76
C CYS A 48 -19.63 -0.67 5.24
N ASN A 49 -19.93 -0.57 3.95
CA ASN A 49 -20.91 -1.45 3.30
C ASN A 49 -20.19 -2.66 2.69
N ILE A 50 -20.24 -3.81 3.36
CA ILE A 50 -19.60 -5.05 2.89
C ILE A 50 -20.22 -5.56 1.58
N LEU A 51 -21.53 -5.36 1.35
CA LEU A 51 -22.20 -5.89 0.15
C LEU A 51 -21.71 -5.18 -1.11
N THR A 52 -21.48 -3.88 -1.02
CA THR A 52 -21.02 -3.06 -2.15
C THR A 52 -19.52 -2.75 -2.11
N ASN A 53 -18.80 -3.20 -1.06
CA ASN A 53 -17.41 -2.84 -0.77
C ASN A 53 -17.15 -1.32 -0.79
N ASN A 54 -18.13 -0.54 -0.36
CA ASN A 54 -18.04 0.93 -0.32
C ASN A 54 -17.85 1.43 1.10
N LEU A 55 -17.11 2.52 1.22
CA LEU A 55 -16.84 3.26 2.45
C LEU A 55 -17.44 4.65 2.33
N THR A 56 -18.05 5.15 3.39
CA THR A 56 -18.51 6.54 3.49
C THR A 56 -17.88 7.19 4.72
N PHE A 57 -17.21 8.32 4.53
CA PHE A 57 -16.52 9.07 5.57
C PHE A 57 -17.33 10.32 5.91
N LYS A 58 -17.65 10.47 7.20
CA LYS A 58 -18.50 11.57 7.71
C LYS A 58 -17.86 12.28 8.89
N THR A 59 -18.10 13.58 8.99
CA THR A 59 -17.84 14.37 10.19
C THR A 59 -19.01 14.22 11.17
N PRO A 60 -18.77 13.90 12.45
CA PRO A 60 -19.84 13.60 13.40
C PRO A 60 -20.60 14.84 13.90
N GLN A 61 -20.09 16.05 13.65
CA GLN A 61 -20.74 17.30 14.06
C GLN A 61 -22.03 17.58 13.27
N ASN A 62 -22.08 17.15 12.00
CA ASN A 62 -23.17 17.48 11.07
C ASN A 62 -23.50 16.33 10.09
N ASP A 63 -22.91 15.15 10.25
CA ASP A 63 -22.98 14.01 9.32
C ASP A 63 -22.61 14.36 7.86
N GLN A 64 -21.85 15.44 7.66
CA GLN A 64 -21.39 15.83 6.33
C GLN A 64 -20.42 14.78 5.78
N ILE A 65 -20.67 14.35 4.54
CA ILE A 65 -19.81 13.42 3.83
C ILE A 65 -18.60 14.19 3.33
N ILE A 66 -17.42 13.86 3.86
CA ILE A 66 -16.15 14.41 3.38
C ILE A 66 -15.55 13.58 2.26
N GLY A 67 -15.95 12.32 2.14
CA GLY A 67 -15.42 11.43 1.13
C GLY A 67 -16.02 10.03 1.13
N SER A 68 -15.61 9.26 0.14
CA SER A 68 -16.00 7.86 -0.02
C SER A 68 -14.84 7.05 -0.58
N GLY A 69 -14.83 5.75 -0.30
CA GLY A 69 -13.93 4.78 -0.90
C GLY A 69 -14.70 3.64 -1.55
N SER A 70 -14.15 3.04 -2.60
CA SER A 70 -14.74 1.88 -3.26
C SER A 70 -13.65 0.88 -3.62
N ALA A 71 -13.76 -0.33 -3.06
CA ALA A 71 -12.86 -1.43 -3.37
C ALA A 71 -13.55 -2.39 -4.36
N HIS A 72 -12.78 -2.86 -5.34
CA HIS A 72 -13.29 -3.70 -6.41
C HIS A 72 -12.93 -5.17 -6.16
N ALA A 73 -13.83 -6.09 -6.53
CA ALA A 73 -13.56 -7.52 -6.34
C ALA A 73 -12.41 -8.04 -7.23
N ILE A 74 -12.27 -7.47 -8.43
CA ILE A 74 -11.33 -7.92 -9.47
C ILE A 74 -10.14 -6.96 -9.61
N SER A 75 -10.38 -5.65 -9.48
CA SER A 75 -9.34 -4.63 -9.59
C SER A 75 -8.68 -4.41 -8.23
N ILE A 76 -7.34 -4.34 -8.23
CA ILE A 76 -6.57 -3.99 -7.05
C ILE A 76 -6.34 -2.49 -6.93
N SER A 77 -6.97 -1.65 -7.76
CA SER A 77 -6.86 -0.19 -7.67
C SER A 77 -8.20 0.36 -7.17
N PRO A 78 -8.35 0.65 -5.87
CA PRO A 78 -9.59 1.18 -5.34
C PRO A 78 -9.78 2.64 -5.74
N ASP A 79 -11.04 3.06 -5.85
CA ASP A 79 -11.41 4.44 -6.12
C ASP A 79 -11.74 5.17 -4.83
N TYR A 80 -11.58 6.49 -4.85
CA TYR A 80 -11.97 7.36 -3.77
C TYR A 80 -12.60 8.65 -4.28
N GLN A 81 -13.35 9.31 -3.41
CA GLN A 81 -13.81 10.67 -3.59
C GLN A 81 -13.46 11.44 -2.32
N LEU A 82 -12.87 12.62 -2.47
CA LEU A 82 -12.53 13.52 -1.37
C LEU A 82 -13.09 14.90 -1.72
N HIS A 83 -13.93 15.46 -0.85
CA HIS A 83 -14.55 16.78 -1.06
C HIS A 83 -15.17 16.96 -2.45
N GLY A 84 -15.81 15.90 -2.96
CA GLY A 84 -16.43 15.85 -4.29
C GLY A 84 -15.48 15.49 -5.45
N VAL A 85 -14.16 15.58 -5.27
CA VAL A 85 -13.15 15.25 -6.29
C VAL A 85 -12.88 13.75 -6.30
N LYS A 86 -13.02 13.12 -7.46
CA LYS A 86 -12.77 11.68 -7.64
C LYS A 86 -11.29 11.41 -7.94
N GLY A 87 -10.79 10.30 -7.42
CA GLY A 87 -9.47 9.78 -7.72
C GLY A 87 -9.41 8.26 -7.64
N THR A 88 -8.27 7.70 -8.02
CA THR A 88 -8.01 6.25 -7.98
C THR A 88 -6.66 6.03 -7.33
N LEU A 89 -6.57 5.15 -6.32
CA LEU A 89 -5.29 4.64 -5.87
C LEU A 89 -4.78 3.63 -6.89
N LYS A 90 -3.84 4.06 -7.72
CA LYS A 90 -3.28 3.21 -8.78
C LYS A 90 -2.28 2.23 -8.19
N ALA A 91 -2.59 0.94 -8.24
CA ALA A 91 -1.64 -0.10 -7.88
C ALA A 91 -0.53 -0.19 -8.92
N GLN A 92 0.72 -0.02 -8.48
CA GLN A 92 1.89 -0.03 -9.36
C GLN A 92 2.36 -1.45 -9.69
N LYS A 93 2.21 -2.38 -8.74
CA LYS A 93 2.57 -3.80 -8.90
C LYS A 93 1.53 -4.67 -8.22
N ARG A 94 1.22 -5.84 -8.80
CA ARG A 94 0.27 -6.77 -8.17
C ARG A 94 0.85 -7.45 -6.94
N LEU A 95 2.14 -7.82 -6.97
CA LEU A 95 2.80 -8.57 -5.89
C LEU A 95 3.44 -7.69 -4.81
N ARG A 96 3.54 -6.38 -5.03
CA ARG A 96 4.02 -5.42 -4.04
C ARG A 96 2.94 -4.41 -3.77
N THR A 97 2.66 -4.15 -2.51
CA THR A 97 1.66 -3.18 -2.06
C THR A 97 2.25 -1.77 -2.21
N ILE A 98 2.31 -1.30 -3.46
CA ILE A 98 2.74 0.04 -3.84
C ILE A 98 1.59 0.69 -4.60
N TYR A 99 1.09 1.78 -4.07
CA TYR A 99 -0.05 2.52 -4.61
C TYR A 99 0.31 3.98 -4.75
N THR A 100 -0.27 4.65 -5.74
CA THR A 100 -0.02 6.08 -5.95
C THR A 100 -1.32 6.82 -6.16
N HIS A 101 -1.42 8.01 -5.61
CA HIS A 101 -2.50 8.95 -5.88
C HIS A 101 -1.94 10.36 -6.10
N MET A 102 -2.76 11.24 -6.68
CA MET A 102 -2.42 12.65 -6.83
C MET A 102 -3.06 13.42 -5.68
N SER A 103 -2.28 14.23 -4.99
CA SER A 103 -2.70 15.06 -3.87
C SER A 103 -2.65 16.53 -4.22
N THR A 104 -3.71 17.25 -3.89
CA THR A 104 -3.68 18.72 -3.85
C THR A 104 -3.35 19.23 -2.45
N ALA A 105 -3.68 18.49 -1.39
CA ALA A 105 -3.45 18.89 0.00
C ALA A 105 -1.95 18.97 0.36
N PHE A 106 -1.14 18.09 -0.24
CA PHE A 106 0.31 18.06 -0.06
C PHE A 106 1.09 18.93 -1.06
N SER A 107 0.40 19.73 -1.88
CA SER A 107 1.04 20.67 -2.80
C SER A 107 1.36 22.01 -2.12
N ASP A 108 2.54 22.56 -2.42
CA ASP A 108 2.93 23.93 -2.05
C ASP A 108 2.66 24.94 -3.19
N THR A 109 2.48 24.46 -4.42
CA THR A 109 2.33 25.28 -5.63
C THR A 109 0.90 25.33 -6.18
N GLY A 110 -0.01 24.53 -5.60
CA GLY A 110 -1.37 24.34 -6.06
C GLY A 110 -1.53 23.29 -7.17
N ALA A 111 -0.44 22.86 -7.81
CA ALA A 111 -0.45 21.75 -8.76
C ALA A 111 -0.47 20.40 -8.01
N PRO A 112 -1.28 19.40 -8.42
CA PRO A 112 -1.31 18.11 -7.72
C PRO A 112 0.06 17.43 -7.72
N VAL A 113 0.49 16.94 -6.56
CA VAL A 113 1.75 16.21 -6.35
C VAL A 113 1.49 14.71 -6.23
N LYS A 114 2.44 13.89 -6.67
CA LYS A 114 2.30 12.43 -6.59
C LYS A 114 2.68 11.91 -5.21
N MET A 115 1.75 11.24 -4.56
CA MET A 115 1.97 10.56 -3.29
C MET A 115 2.08 9.05 -3.51
N THR A 116 2.90 8.39 -2.70
CA THR A 116 3.13 6.94 -2.81
C THR A 116 2.91 6.24 -1.49
N TRP A 117 2.00 5.27 -1.46
CA TRP A 117 1.78 4.37 -0.35
C TRP A 117 2.57 3.08 -0.54
N THR A 118 3.33 2.68 0.48
CA THR A 118 4.10 1.44 0.49
C THR A 118 3.79 0.63 1.74
N SER A 119 3.73 -0.70 1.62
CA SER A 119 3.57 -1.56 2.80
C SER A 119 4.91 -1.95 3.40
N GLN A 120 5.02 -1.79 4.72
CA GLN A 120 6.06 -2.40 5.57
C GLN A 120 5.38 -3.27 6.62
N SER A 121 4.84 -4.39 6.18
CA SER A 121 4.06 -5.27 7.05
C SER A 121 4.97 -6.31 7.72
N GLY A 122 4.81 -6.48 9.03
CA GLY A 122 5.45 -7.55 9.79
C GLY A 122 4.46 -8.69 10.11
N PHE A 123 4.87 -9.62 10.98
CA PHE A 123 4.01 -10.74 11.40
C PHE A 123 2.82 -10.33 12.28
N ARG A 124 2.85 -9.13 12.87
CA ARG A 124 1.86 -8.67 13.87
C ARG A 124 1.05 -7.46 13.42
N THR A 125 1.65 -6.60 12.59
CA THR A 125 1.05 -5.34 12.15
C THR A 125 1.15 -5.21 10.64
N TRP A 126 0.10 -4.62 10.06
CA TRP A 126 0.12 -4.14 8.68
C TRP A 126 0.34 -2.64 8.71
N ASP A 127 1.47 -2.21 8.17
CA ASP A 127 1.82 -0.80 8.13
C ASP A 127 1.89 -0.33 6.68
N PHE A 128 1.19 0.75 6.38
CA PHE A 128 1.22 1.45 5.11
C PHE A 128 1.79 2.84 5.33
N ILE A 129 2.88 3.15 4.65
CA ILE A 129 3.59 4.42 4.77
C ILE A 129 3.32 5.22 3.50
N CYS A 130 2.76 6.41 3.66
CA CYS A 130 2.62 7.40 2.60
C CYS A 130 3.89 8.27 2.58
N VAL A 131 4.51 8.37 1.41
CA VAL A 131 5.64 9.24 1.15
C VAL A 131 5.31 10.23 0.04
N ASP A 132 5.96 11.39 0.09
CA ASP A 132 5.87 12.42 -0.94
C ASP A 132 6.80 12.14 -2.14
N GLU A 133 6.92 13.10 -3.06
CA GLU A 133 7.78 13.02 -4.24
C GLU A 133 9.27 12.92 -3.90
N LYS A 134 9.69 13.45 -2.75
CA LYS A 134 11.06 13.39 -2.22
C LYS A 134 11.33 12.10 -1.44
N GLN A 135 10.34 11.20 -1.34
CA GLN A 135 10.37 9.98 -0.54
C GLN A 135 10.43 10.24 0.97
N GLU A 136 9.98 11.42 1.41
CA GLU A 136 9.84 11.74 2.83
C GLU A 136 8.48 11.22 3.35
N PRO A 137 8.45 10.56 4.52
CA PRO A 137 7.23 10.04 5.09
C PRO A 137 6.32 11.16 5.59
N VAL A 138 5.08 11.19 5.10
CA VAL A 138 4.07 12.17 5.50
C VAL A 138 2.92 11.55 6.30
N ALA A 139 2.73 10.24 6.20
CA ALA A 139 1.76 9.54 7.02
C ALA A 139 2.08 8.04 7.15
N ARG A 140 1.55 7.42 8.20
CA ARG A 140 1.57 5.98 8.41
C ARG A 140 0.21 5.49 8.91
N PHE A 141 -0.38 4.56 8.18
CA PHE A 141 -1.50 3.77 8.67
C PHE A 141 -0.97 2.46 9.24
N SER A 142 -1.21 2.19 10.52
CA SER A 142 -0.79 0.94 11.18
C SER A 142 -2.01 0.20 11.70
N ALA A 143 -2.17 -1.07 11.36
CA ALA A 143 -3.23 -1.92 11.88
C ALA A 143 -2.69 -3.16 12.59
N ASN A 144 -3.24 -3.48 13.75
CA ASN A 144 -2.92 -4.72 14.46
C ASN A 144 -3.87 -5.82 13.99
N MET A 145 -3.30 -6.85 13.35
CA MET A 145 -4.06 -7.97 12.76
C MET A 145 -4.86 -8.77 13.79
N TRP A 146 -4.47 -8.70 15.07
CA TRP A 146 -4.99 -9.55 16.15
C TRP A 146 -5.81 -8.77 17.19
N ALA A 147 -5.99 -7.46 17.00
CA ALA A 147 -6.67 -6.62 17.98
C ALA A 147 -8.20 -6.69 17.83
N LEU A 148 -8.90 -6.99 18.93
CA LEU A 148 -10.35 -6.97 19.01
C LEU A 148 -10.94 -5.55 19.19
N LYS A 149 -10.13 -4.58 19.64
CA LYS A 149 -10.44 -3.15 19.85
C LYS A 149 -9.19 -2.31 19.54
N LYS A 150 -9.31 -1.06 19.09
CA LYS A 150 -8.18 -0.22 18.61
C LYS A 150 -7.41 -0.90 17.48
N VAL A 151 -8.13 -1.08 16.38
CA VAL A 151 -7.70 -1.94 15.27
C VAL A 151 -6.57 -1.29 14.47
N GLY A 152 -6.43 0.04 14.56
CA GLY A 152 -5.27 0.74 14.01
C GLY A 152 -5.04 2.14 14.54
N LYS A 153 -4.06 2.80 13.94
CA LYS A 153 -3.74 4.22 14.13
C LYS A 153 -3.30 4.85 12.80
N ILE A 154 -3.55 6.14 12.65
CA ILE A 154 -3.06 6.95 11.54
C ILE A 154 -2.12 7.98 12.15
N GLU A 155 -0.85 7.94 11.77
CA GLU A 155 0.15 8.91 12.21
C GLU A 155 0.40 9.86 11.05
N MET A 156 0.07 11.13 11.24
CA MET A 156 0.42 12.22 10.33
C MET A 156 1.82 12.73 10.72
N LEU A 157 2.67 12.95 9.72
CA LEU A 157 4.06 13.32 9.87
C LEU A 157 4.36 14.54 8.99
N GLY A 158 5.44 15.26 9.33
CA GLY A 158 5.87 16.39 8.53
C GLY A 158 5.15 17.71 8.85
N PRO A 159 5.45 18.76 8.06
CA PRO A 159 4.88 20.10 8.27
C PRO A 159 3.35 20.18 8.15
N LYS A 160 2.72 19.23 7.46
CA LYS A 160 1.28 19.14 7.26
C LYS A 160 0.59 18.20 8.26
N ALA A 161 1.27 17.81 9.34
CA ALA A 161 0.73 16.85 10.31
C ALA A 161 -0.58 17.32 10.97
N PHE A 162 -0.76 18.63 11.15
CA PHE A 162 -1.95 19.24 11.78
C PHE A 162 -2.87 19.94 10.76
N ASP A 163 -2.60 19.81 9.46
CA ASP A 163 -3.42 20.43 8.41
C ASP A 163 -4.69 19.60 8.18
N ASP A 164 -5.86 20.25 8.23
CA ASP A 164 -7.16 19.57 8.13
C ASP A 164 -7.36 18.92 6.74
N ALA A 165 -6.93 19.58 5.67
CA ALA A 165 -7.08 19.06 4.31
C ALA A 165 -6.17 17.84 4.08
N ALA A 166 -4.94 17.89 4.57
CA ALA A 166 -4.03 16.75 4.57
C ALA A 166 -4.59 15.60 5.42
N ARG A 167 -5.15 15.89 6.60
CA ARG A 167 -5.76 14.89 7.48
C ARG A 167 -6.94 14.20 6.80
N ASP A 168 -7.86 14.95 6.21
CA ASP A 168 -9.00 14.40 5.48
C ASP A 168 -8.53 13.49 4.33
N GLU A 169 -7.54 13.95 3.55
CA GLU A 169 -6.99 13.16 2.45
C GLU A 169 -6.38 11.84 2.95
N ILE A 170 -5.52 11.89 3.97
CA ILE A 170 -4.86 10.71 4.52
C ILE A 170 -5.87 9.75 5.15
N VAL A 171 -6.89 10.25 5.85
CA VAL A 171 -7.96 9.43 6.42
C VAL A 171 -8.73 8.70 5.32
N VAL A 172 -9.20 9.42 4.30
CA VAL A 172 -10.00 8.82 3.22
C VAL A 172 -9.16 7.84 2.41
N VAL A 173 -8.00 8.28 1.92
CA VAL A 173 -7.14 7.49 1.02
C VAL A 173 -6.49 6.33 1.76
N GLY A 174 -5.90 6.57 2.92
CA GLY A 174 -5.20 5.57 3.71
C GLY A 174 -6.13 4.48 4.24
N PHE A 175 -7.32 4.84 4.75
CA PHE A 175 -8.29 3.84 5.20
C PHE A 175 -8.89 3.07 4.02
N THR A 176 -9.13 3.72 2.87
CA THR A 176 -9.60 3.03 1.65
C THR A 176 -8.58 1.99 1.17
N LEU A 177 -7.29 2.34 1.20
CA LEU A 177 -6.20 1.40 0.89
C LEU A 177 -6.22 0.19 1.85
N TYR A 178 -6.30 0.46 3.15
CA TYR A 178 -6.35 -0.58 4.18
C TYR A 178 -7.56 -1.51 3.98
N TYR A 179 -8.74 -0.96 3.71
CA TYR A 179 -9.94 -1.75 3.47
C TYR A 179 -9.83 -2.60 2.20
N CYS A 180 -9.33 -2.02 1.10
CA CYS A 180 -9.03 -2.77 -0.13
C CYS A 180 -8.05 -3.92 0.15
N TRP A 181 -7.05 -3.70 0.99
CA TRP A 181 -6.11 -4.74 1.39
C TRP A 181 -6.77 -5.86 2.19
N ILE A 182 -7.60 -5.54 3.20
CA ILE A 182 -8.36 -6.53 3.97
C ILE A 182 -9.18 -7.44 3.04
N LEU A 183 -9.93 -6.86 2.11
CA LEU A 183 -10.74 -7.62 1.17
C LEU A 183 -9.88 -8.51 0.28
N ARG A 184 -8.70 -8.03 -0.12
CA ARG A 184 -7.78 -8.77 -0.96
C ARG A 184 -7.17 -9.97 -0.25
N VAL A 185 -6.73 -9.83 0.99
CA VAL A 185 -6.09 -10.92 1.75
C VAL A 185 -7.09 -11.95 2.25
N ASN A 186 -8.35 -11.55 2.47
CA ASN A 186 -9.43 -12.45 2.90
C ASN A 186 -10.18 -13.11 1.73
N ASN A 187 -9.89 -12.76 0.47
CA ASN A 187 -10.51 -13.37 -0.70
C ASN A 187 -9.55 -14.35 -1.41
N PRO A 188 -9.67 -15.68 -1.17
CA PRO A 188 -8.76 -16.68 -1.73
C PRO A 188 -8.83 -16.79 -3.26
N PHE A 189 -9.88 -16.26 -3.92
CA PHE A 189 -9.99 -16.30 -5.38
C PHE A 189 -8.96 -15.41 -6.11
N ASN A 190 -8.41 -14.38 -5.44
CA ASN A 190 -7.35 -13.53 -6.02
C ASN A 190 -5.96 -14.21 -6.06
N LEU A 191 -5.76 -15.32 -5.32
CA LEU A 191 -4.53 -16.11 -5.32
C LEU A 191 -4.59 -17.29 -6.30
N LEU A 192 -5.80 -17.80 -6.61
CA LEU A 192 -5.98 -18.95 -7.49
C LEU A 192 -6.00 -18.58 -8.99
N GLY A 193 -6.37 -17.34 -9.35
CA GLY A 193 -6.43 -16.90 -10.75
C GLY A 193 -5.06 -16.86 -11.48
N SER A 194 -3.94 -16.73 -10.77
CA SER A 194 -2.60 -16.77 -11.38
C SER A 194 -2.05 -18.17 -11.61
N ALA A 195 -2.61 -19.20 -10.95
CA ALA A 195 -2.18 -20.59 -11.14
C ALA A 195 -2.84 -21.25 -12.37
N PHE A 196 -3.95 -20.71 -12.86
CA PHE A 196 -4.68 -21.27 -14.02
C PHE A 196 -4.49 -20.50 -15.34
N LEU A 197 -3.77 -19.37 -15.34
CA LEU A 197 -3.45 -18.60 -16.56
C LEU A 197 -2.05 -18.90 -17.13
N SER A 198 -1.20 -19.64 -16.42
CA SER A 198 0.05 -20.17 -16.99
C SER A 198 -0.23 -21.47 -17.76
N LYS A 199 -0.88 -21.32 -18.91
CA LYS A 199 -0.81 -22.27 -20.03
C LYS A 199 -0.38 -21.49 -21.27
N GLU A 200 0.74 -20.78 -21.18
CA GLU A 200 1.53 -20.53 -22.39
C GLU A 200 2.13 -21.87 -22.79
N LYS A 201 1.64 -22.41 -23.92
CA LYS A 201 2.33 -23.50 -24.62
C LYS A 201 3.73 -22.99 -24.95
N PRO A 202 4.81 -23.74 -24.69
CA PRO A 202 6.12 -23.35 -25.18
C PRO A 202 6.09 -23.36 -26.70
N ASP A 203 6.25 -22.19 -27.32
CA ASP A 203 6.51 -22.07 -28.74
C ASP A 203 7.76 -22.88 -29.06
N LYS A 204 7.62 -23.79 -30.03
CA LYS A 204 8.76 -24.45 -30.65
C LYS A 204 9.55 -23.39 -31.40
N VAL A 205 10.66 -22.96 -30.82
CA VAL A 205 11.70 -22.26 -31.56
C VAL A 205 12.48 -23.31 -32.34
N ASP A 206 12.15 -23.44 -33.62
CA ASP A 206 13.00 -24.11 -34.59
C ASP A 206 14.21 -23.23 -34.90
N ARG A 207 15.38 -23.90 -34.99
CA ARG A 207 16.60 -23.55 -35.77
C ARG A 207 17.45 -22.40 -35.21
N ILE A 208 18.78 -22.41 -35.16
CA ILE A 208 19.93 -23.10 -35.79
C ILE A 208 21.11 -22.75 -34.81
N GLU A 209 22.06 -23.58 -34.38
CA GLU A 209 23.23 -24.12 -35.08
C GLU A 209 24.04 -24.85 -33.99
N LYS A 210 24.36 -26.14 -34.15
CA LYS A 210 25.48 -26.75 -33.44
C LYS A 210 26.34 -27.46 -34.48
N ILE A 211 27.31 -26.67 -34.94
CA ILE A 211 28.71 -26.98 -35.19
C ILE A 211 29.07 -28.45 -34.97
N ASP A 212 29.77 -28.95 -35.99
CA ASP A 212 30.24 -30.30 -36.24
C ASP A 212 30.74 -31.10 -35.03
N LYS A 213 30.42 -32.40 -35.11
CA LYS A 213 31.10 -33.49 -34.42
C LYS A 213 32.61 -33.44 -34.69
N VAL A 214 33.42 -33.50 -33.62
CA VAL A 214 34.57 -34.40 -33.57
C VAL A 214 34.68 -34.99 -32.16
N GLU A 215 34.38 -36.28 -32.10
CA GLU A 215 35.00 -37.41 -31.38
C GLU A 215 35.94 -37.18 -30.17
N ALA A 216 35.81 -38.08 -29.19
CA ALA A 216 36.38 -38.00 -27.85
C ALA A 216 37.69 -38.79 -27.66
N LEU A 217 38.28 -38.57 -26.46
CA LEU A 217 39.23 -39.40 -25.67
C LEU A 217 40.72 -38.92 -25.66
N PRO A 218 41.54 -39.33 -24.67
CA PRO A 218 41.82 -38.54 -23.46
C PRO A 218 43.34 -38.31 -23.24
N VAL A 219 43.66 -37.57 -22.16
CA VAL A 219 44.86 -37.64 -21.28
C VAL A 219 46.14 -38.23 -21.90
N GLU A 220 47.21 -37.43 -21.98
CA GLU A 220 48.49 -37.66 -21.25
C GLU A 220 49.64 -36.79 -21.81
N GLN A 221 50.22 -36.01 -20.89
CA GLN A 221 51.62 -35.63 -20.76
C GLN A 221 52.53 -35.29 -21.96
N ARG A 222 53.11 -34.09 -21.79
CA ARG A 222 54.55 -33.77 -21.84
C ARG A 222 55.22 -33.56 -23.20
N GLU A 223 55.74 -32.34 -23.25
CA GLU A 223 57.11 -31.99 -23.61
C GLU A 223 57.47 -31.79 -25.08
N ALA A 224 57.97 -30.56 -25.27
CA ALA A 224 59.18 -30.23 -25.97
C ALA A 224 59.14 -30.14 -27.51
N ASN A 225 59.04 -28.87 -27.94
CA ASN A 225 60.17 -28.13 -28.55
C ASN A 225 60.54 -28.43 -30.03
N ILE A 226 60.98 -27.36 -30.70
CA ILE A 226 61.88 -27.31 -31.89
C ILE A 226 61.14 -27.46 -33.23
N ILE A 227 60.77 -26.37 -33.90
CA ILE A 227 61.58 -25.57 -34.87
C ILE A 227 62.11 -26.41 -36.04
N GLY A 228 61.63 -26.07 -37.24
CA GLY A 228 62.16 -26.47 -38.55
C GLY A 228 61.39 -25.74 -39.63
#